data_AF-A0AA96ZNF7-F1
#
_entry.id   AF-A0AA96ZNF7-F1
#
_cell.length_a   1.000
_cell.length_b   1.000
_cell.length_c   1.000
_cell.angle_alpha   90.00
_cell.angle_beta   90.00
_cell.angle_gamma   90.00
#
_symmetry.space_group_name_H-M   'P 1'
#
loop_
_entity.id
_entity.type
_entity.pdbx_description
1 polymer ?
#
loop_
_entity_poly.entity_id
_entity_poly.type
_entity_poly.pdbx_seq_one_letter_code
_entity_poly.pdbx_strand_id
1 'polypeptide(L)'
;MQKSISFFVIFSILWGSLFLFSIIGSLGTTPIPLTKDSKFLMSSILPQGWGFFSKNPRDTAIGLYEAENASAKVRWPNMRADNLFGLYRYGRSQGVEMGVIYSQVGKEQWTACKEKDLGACKSKAKTVQLKTPAPRPLLCGSYYLTKEDIVPWSYSKYTPSSYQVKSIVKVVISCSKT
;
A
#
# COMPACT_ATOMS: atom_id res chain seq x y z
N MET A 1 7.77 -23.07 41.85
CA MET A 1 8.53 -22.76 40.61
C MET A 1 8.44 -23.86 39.55
N GLN A 2 8.84 -25.11 39.86
CA GLN A 2 8.83 -26.22 38.89
C GLN A 2 7.44 -26.56 38.31
N LYS A 3 6.37 -26.50 39.12
CA LYS A 3 4.98 -26.70 38.66
C LYS A 3 4.53 -25.62 37.67
N SER A 4 4.89 -24.36 37.92
CA SER A 4 4.57 -23.23 37.05
C SER A 4 5.30 -23.31 35.71
N ILE A 5 6.56 -23.76 35.72
CA ILE A 5 7.35 -24.00 34.50
C ILE A 5 6.74 -25.15 33.69
N SER A 6 6.40 -26.26 34.34
CA SER A 6 5.75 -27.40 33.66
C SER A 6 4.40 -27.01 33.05
N PHE A 7 3.61 -26.20 33.76
CA PHE A 7 2.34 -25.69 33.24
C PHE A 7 2.55 -24.80 32.01
N PHE A 8 3.52 -23.88 32.06
CA PHE A 8 3.85 -23.01 30.94
C PHE A 8 4.29 -23.81 29.70
N VAL A 9 5.16 -24.83 29.88
CA VAL A 9 5.62 -25.69 28.79
C VAL A 9 4.46 -26.45 28.14
N ILE A 10 3.57 -27.05 28.95
CA ILE A 10 2.38 -27.75 28.43
C ILE A 10 1.49 -26.80 27.66
N PHE A 11 1.24 -25.61 28.20
CA PHE A 11 0.46 -24.57 27.54
C PHE A 11 1.09 -24.17 26.19
N SER A 12 2.39 -23.92 26.15
CA SER A 12 3.10 -23.58 24.91
C SER A 12 3.04 -24.69 23.86
N ILE A 13 3.18 -25.96 24.26
CA ILE A 13 3.09 -27.10 23.34
C ILE A 13 1.66 -27.23 22.80
N LEU A 14 0.65 -27.07 23.65
CA LEU A 14 -0.75 -27.17 23.25
C LEU A 14 -1.12 -26.06 22.26
N TRP A 15 -0.77 -24.81 22.56
CA TRP A 15 -1.05 -23.69 21.66
C TRP A 15 -0.21 -23.72 20.39
N GLY A 16 1.07 -24.12 20.49
CA GLY A 16 1.95 -24.29 19.34
C GLY A 16 1.43 -25.36 18.38
N SER A 17 0.94 -26.50 18.90
CA SER A 17 0.35 -27.55 18.06
C SER A 17 -0.95 -27.08 17.41
N LEU A 18 -1.85 -26.43 18.17
CA LEU A 18 -3.09 -25.85 17.63
C LEU A 18 -2.82 -24.86 16.49
N PHE A 19 -1.82 -24.00 16.65
CA PHE A 19 -1.38 -23.03 15.63
C PHE A 19 -0.82 -23.71 14.37
N LEU A 20 0.01 -24.75 14.54
CA LEU A 20 0.52 -25.53 13.40
C LEU A 20 -0.62 -26.23 12.65
N PHE A 21 -1.55 -26.85 13.38
CA PHE A 21 -2.72 -27.49 12.80
C PHE A 21 -3.62 -26.50 12.04
N SER A 22 -3.80 -25.28 12.55
CA SER A 22 -4.58 -24.26 11.86
C SER A 22 -3.93 -23.80 10.56
N ILE A 23 -2.59 -23.66 10.54
CA ILE A 23 -1.84 -23.37 9.31
C ILE A 23 -2.05 -24.49 8.29
N ILE A 24 -1.80 -25.75 8.66
CA ILE A 24 -1.89 -26.88 7.73
C ILE A 24 -3.32 -27.03 7.18
N GLY A 25 -4.33 -26.85 8.03
CA GLY A 25 -5.74 -26.86 7.60
C GLY A 25 -6.11 -25.74 6.64
N SER A 26 -5.44 -24.59 6.72
CA SER A 26 -5.67 -23.46 5.81
C SER A 26 -4.91 -23.52 4.49
N LEU A 27 -3.82 -24.29 4.43
CA LEU A 27 -3.06 -24.48 3.21
C LEU A 27 -3.91 -25.22 2.16
N GLY A 28 -3.60 -24.98 0.89
CA GLY A 28 -4.27 -25.60 -0.26
C GLY A 28 -4.02 -27.11 -0.35
N THR A 29 -3.30 -27.54 -1.37
CA THR A 29 -2.85 -28.92 -1.50
C THR A 29 -1.53 -29.09 -0.74
N THR A 30 -1.49 -30.03 0.21
CA THR A 30 -0.27 -30.32 0.98
C THR A 30 0.01 -31.84 0.98
N PRO A 31 1.27 -32.27 1.18
CA PRO A 31 1.63 -33.69 1.30
C PRO A 31 1.09 -34.35 2.58
N ILE A 32 0.60 -33.55 3.53
CA ILE A 32 0.06 -34.02 4.80
C ILE A 32 -1.45 -34.22 4.60
N PRO A 33 -1.94 -35.47 4.52
CA PRO A 33 -3.34 -35.73 4.24
C PRO A 33 -4.20 -35.38 5.46
N LEU A 34 -4.90 -34.24 5.39
CA LEU A 34 -6.00 -33.93 6.31
C LEU A 34 -7.33 -34.40 5.70
N THR A 35 -8.20 -34.98 6.53
CA THR A 35 -9.56 -35.30 6.09
C THR A 35 -10.33 -34.02 5.76
N LYS A 36 -11.26 -34.10 4.81
CA LYS A 36 -12.08 -32.95 4.40
C LYS A 36 -12.82 -32.32 5.59
N ASP A 37 -13.32 -33.15 6.51
CA ASP A 37 -14.04 -32.70 7.70
C ASP A 37 -13.14 -31.92 8.66
N SER A 38 -11.91 -32.41 8.89
CA SER A 38 -10.92 -31.70 9.73
C SER A 38 -10.54 -30.36 9.12
N LYS A 39 -10.39 -30.30 7.79
CA LYS A 39 -10.09 -29.08 7.06
C LYS A 39 -11.23 -28.06 7.18
N PHE A 40 -12.47 -28.53 7.00
CA PHE A 40 -13.66 -27.69 7.13
C PHE A 40 -13.77 -27.12 8.56
N LEU A 41 -13.74 -27.99 9.57
CA LEU A 41 -13.84 -27.59 10.98
C LEU A 41 -12.74 -26.59 11.36
N MET A 42 -11.49 -26.83 10.93
CA MET A 42 -10.38 -25.92 11.18
C MET A 42 -10.59 -24.56 10.51
N SER A 43 -11.04 -24.54 9.25
CA SER A 43 -11.33 -23.30 8.52
C SER A 43 -12.50 -22.51 9.11
N SER A 44 -13.44 -23.17 9.78
CA SER A 44 -14.60 -22.53 10.42
C SER A 44 -14.27 -21.95 11.80
N ILE A 45 -13.45 -22.64 12.60
CA ILE A 45 -13.13 -22.23 13.98
C ILE A 45 -11.90 -21.30 14.02
N LEU A 46 -10.88 -21.59 13.21
CA LEU A 46 -9.62 -20.86 13.16
C LEU A 46 -9.28 -20.40 11.74
N PRO A 47 -10.12 -19.52 11.14
CA PRO A 47 -9.87 -19.04 9.79
C PRO A 47 -8.51 -18.32 9.72
N GLN A 48 -7.57 -18.88 8.97
CA GLN A 48 -6.27 -18.25 8.71
C GLN A 48 -6.32 -17.23 7.56
N GLY A 49 -7.42 -17.24 6.80
CA GLY A 49 -7.64 -16.34 5.67
C GLY A 49 -8.80 -15.40 5.96
N TRP A 50 -8.52 -14.10 6.02
CA TRP A 50 -9.55 -13.08 5.91
C TRP A 50 -9.76 -12.84 4.42
N GLY A 51 -10.97 -13.03 3.92
CA GLY A 51 -11.31 -12.67 2.55
C GLY A 51 -11.14 -11.16 2.37
N PHE A 52 -9.96 -10.71 1.93
CA PHE A 52 -9.76 -9.31 1.62
C PHE A 52 -10.47 -9.02 0.31
N PHE A 53 -11.51 -8.18 0.36
CA PHE A 53 -12.03 -7.46 -0.81
C PHE A 53 -10.92 -6.56 -1.34
N SER A 54 -10.00 -7.18 -2.06
CA SER A 54 -8.78 -6.56 -2.55
C SER A 54 -9.14 -5.85 -3.84
N LYS A 55 -8.80 -4.57 -3.93
CA LYS A 55 -8.81 -3.85 -5.21
C LYS A 55 -8.09 -4.68 -6.26
N ASN A 56 -8.56 -4.68 -7.51
CA ASN A 56 -7.94 -5.50 -8.56
C ASN A 56 -6.45 -5.13 -8.66
N PRO A 57 -5.52 -6.09 -8.63
CA PRO A 57 -4.09 -5.80 -8.69
C PRO A 57 -3.65 -5.16 -10.02
N ARG A 58 -4.51 -5.15 -11.04
CA ARG A 58 -4.29 -4.45 -12.32
C ARG A 58 -4.96 -3.08 -12.38
N ASP A 59 -5.69 -2.68 -11.34
CA ASP A 59 -6.26 -1.35 -11.29
C ASP A 59 -5.14 -0.31 -11.18
N THR A 60 -5.43 0.85 -11.76
CA THR A 60 -4.53 1.99 -11.73
C THR A 60 -4.23 2.41 -10.29
N ALA A 61 -2.94 2.48 -9.97
CA ALA A 61 -2.40 3.03 -8.74
C ALA A 61 -2.26 4.56 -8.86
N ILE A 62 -2.24 5.23 -7.71
CA ILE A 62 -2.02 6.67 -7.64
C ILE A 62 -0.63 6.89 -7.05
N GLY A 63 0.22 7.59 -7.79
CA GLY A 63 1.55 7.98 -7.35
C GLY A 63 1.61 9.48 -7.00
N LEU A 64 2.64 9.84 -6.24
CA LEU A 64 2.92 11.21 -5.80
C LEU A 64 4.42 11.46 -5.89
N TYR A 65 4.80 12.56 -6.52
CA TYR A 65 6.20 12.99 -6.65
C TYR A 65 6.35 14.45 -6.27
N GLU A 66 7.50 14.80 -5.71
CA GLU A 66 7.86 16.17 -5.34
C GLU A 66 8.07 17.06 -6.59
N ALA A 67 7.69 18.33 -6.48
CA ALA A 67 8.02 19.39 -7.42
C ALA A 67 8.84 20.50 -6.72
N GLU A 68 9.16 21.60 -7.43
CA GLU A 68 10.13 22.61 -6.97
C GLU A 68 9.79 23.28 -5.61
N ASN A 69 8.54 23.23 -5.17
CA ASN A 69 8.05 23.87 -3.93
C ASN A 69 7.27 22.90 -3.02
N ALA A 70 7.65 21.63 -2.96
CA ALA A 70 7.04 20.67 -2.04
C ALA A 70 7.42 21.00 -0.59
N SER A 71 6.43 21.13 0.31
CA SER A 71 6.68 21.38 1.74
C SER A 71 7.29 20.19 2.48
N ALA A 72 7.08 18.97 1.96
CA ALA A 72 7.52 17.74 2.60
C ALA A 72 7.97 16.71 1.57
N LYS A 73 9.00 15.96 1.95
CA LYS A 73 9.44 14.80 1.17
C LYS A 73 8.36 13.72 1.19
N VAL A 74 8.17 13.07 0.06
CA VAL A 74 7.25 11.95 -0.11
C VAL A 74 7.90 10.68 0.46
N ARG A 75 7.28 10.09 1.48
CA ARG A 75 7.91 9.04 2.32
C ARG A 75 7.37 7.63 2.03
N TRP A 76 7.16 7.26 0.76
CA TRP A 76 6.76 5.90 0.37
C TRP A 76 7.90 5.14 -0.33
N PRO A 77 7.88 3.79 -0.32
CA PRO A 77 6.98 2.92 0.43
C PRO A 77 7.20 2.95 1.95
N ASN A 78 6.18 2.54 2.74
CA ASN A 78 6.28 2.53 4.20
C ASN A 78 7.32 1.54 4.75
N MET A 79 7.68 0.52 3.97
CA MET A 79 8.64 -0.53 4.37
C MET A 79 10.11 -0.08 4.29
N ARG A 80 10.39 1.19 4.03
CA ARG A 80 11.76 1.70 3.99
C ARG A 80 12.33 1.88 5.40
N ALA A 81 13.65 1.76 5.53
CA ALA A 81 14.35 1.93 6.80
C ALA A 81 14.14 3.34 7.41
N ASP A 82 14.05 4.38 6.57
CA ASP A 82 13.78 5.76 7.00
C ASP A 82 12.38 5.95 7.60
N ASN A 83 11.47 5.01 7.33
CA ASN A 83 10.15 4.90 7.95
C ASN A 83 10.09 3.86 9.09
N LEU A 84 11.24 3.38 9.55
CA LEU A 84 11.35 2.33 10.57
C LEU A 84 10.50 1.10 10.20
N PHE A 85 10.56 0.69 8.93
CA PHE A 85 9.78 -0.43 8.39
C PHE A 85 8.26 -0.33 8.65
N GLY A 86 7.73 0.89 8.71
CA GLY A 86 6.30 1.17 8.87
C GLY A 86 5.86 1.50 10.30
N LEU A 87 6.77 1.47 11.28
CA LEU A 87 6.49 2.01 12.62
C LEU A 87 6.29 3.52 12.58
N TYR A 88 7.06 4.22 11.74
CA TYR A 88 6.84 5.64 11.51
C TYR A 88 5.75 5.86 10.44
N ARG A 89 4.55 6.24 10.89
CA ARG A 89 3.34 6.30 10.05
C ARG A 89 3.16 7.59 9.25
N TYR A 90 4.19 8.42 9.14
CA TYR A 90 4.11 9.70 8.43
C TYR A 90 3.79 9.53 6.94
N GLY A 91 4.46 8.57 6.27
CA GLY A 91 4.15 8.21 4.89
C GLY A 91 2.67 7.88 4.76
N ARG A 92 2.17 6.90 5.53
CA ARG A 92 0.74 6.53 5.53
C ARG A 92 -0.22 7.73 5.68
N SER A 93 0.08 8.69 6.54
CA SER A 93 -0.74 9.91 6.68
C SER A 93 -0.75 10.77 5.42
N GLN A 94 0.38 10.91 4.71
CA GLN A 94 0.43 11.61 3.42
C GLN A 94 -0.52 10.99 2.38
N GLY A 95 -0.85 9.70 2.47
CA GLY A 95 -1.60 9.02 1.40
C GLY A 95 -3.08 9.09 1.59
N VAL A 96 -3.50 9.22 2.85
CA VAL A 96 -4.86 9.64 3.17
C VAL A 96 -5.10 11.03 2.58
N GLU A 97 -4.19 11.97 2.81
CA GLU A 97 -4.29 13.32 2.25
C GLU A 97 -4.21 13.30 0.71
N MET A 98 -3.29 12.54 0.13
CA MET A 98 -3.19 12.34 -1.33
C MET A 98 -4.49 11.80 -1.92
N GLY A 99 -5.17 10.86 -1.26
CA GLY A 99 -6.46 10.33 -1.70
C GLY A 99 -7.55 11.40 -1.76
N VAL A 100 -7.57 12.29 -0.76
CA VAL A 100 -8.48 13.44 -0.74
C VAL A 100 -8.15 14.42 -1.87
N ILE A 101 -6.88 14.79 -2.04
CA ILE A 101 -6.44 15.66 -3.14
C ILE A 101 -6.78 15.05 -4.50
N TYR A 102 -6.52 13.76 -4.69
CA TYR A 102 -6.84 13.02 -5.91
C TYR A 102 -8.33 13.09 -6.27
N SER A 103 -9.21 12.97 -5.27
CA SER A 103 -10.67 13.05 -5.49
C SER A 103 -11.16 14.41 -5.98
N GLN A 104 -10.39 15.47 -5.74
CA GLN A 104 -10.71 16.84 -6.18
C GLN A 104 -10.21 17.14 -7.59
N VAL A 105 -9.32 16.33 -8.15
CA VAL A 105 -8.79 16.53 -9.51
C VAL A 105 -9.79 16.00 -10.54
N GLY A 106 -10.31 16.90 -11.37
CA GLY A 106 -11.22 16.57 -12.47
C GLY A 106 -10.55 15.72 -13.55
N LYS A 107 -11.33 14.88 -14.25
CA LYS A 107 -10.81 13.97 -15.29
C LYS A 107 -10.07 14.72 -16.42
N GLU A 108 -10.56 15.89 -16.82
CA GLU A 108 -10.00 16.74 -17.89
C GLU A 108 -8.62 17.36 -17.58
N GLN A 109 -8.25 17.38 -16.30
CA GLN A 109 -6.99 17.97 -15.83
C GLN A 109 -5.82 16.99 -15.96
N TRP A 110 -6.09 15.70 -16.13
CA TRP A 110 -5.07 14.69 -16.32
C TRP A 110 -4.49 14.77 -17.73
N THR A 111 -3.16 14.79 -17.81
CA THR A 111 -2.46 14.75 -19.09
C THR A 111 -1.95 13.33 -19.34
N ALA A 112 -2.25 12.77 -20.51
CA ALA A 112 -1.77 11.44 -20.87
C ALA A 112 -0.25 11.43 -21.06
N CYS A 113 0.39 10.44 -20.44
CA CYS A 113 1.81 10.15 -20.56
C CYS A 113 1.99 9.03 -21.58
N LYS A 114 2.64 9.35 -22.71
CA LYS A 114 2.98 8.33 -23.73
C LYS A 114 4.45 7.90 -23.62
N GLU A 115 5.26 8.76 -23.03
CA GLU A 115 6.68 8.55 -22.79
C GLU A 115 6.90 7.57 -21.63
N LYS A 116 7.98 6.78 -21.72
CA LYS A 116 8.41 5.91 -20.62
C LYS A 116 9.14 6.67 -19.51
N ASP A 117 9.58 7.89 -19.79
CA ASP A 117 10.31 8.74 -18.86
C ASP A 117 9.39 9.71 -18.11
N LEU A 118 9.51 9.71 -16.78
CA LEU A 118 8.78 10.60 -15.90
C LEU A 118 9.19 12.07 -16.14
N GLY A 119 10.46 12.35 -16.46
CA GLY A 119 10.95 13.70 -16.72
C GLY A 119 10.21 14.37 -17.88
N ALA A 120 10.14 13.68 -19.02
CA ALA A 120 9.39 14.12 -20.19
C ALA A 120 7.88 14.31 -19.92
N CYS A 121 7.30 13.49 -19.04
CA CYS A 121 5.91 13.63 -18.61
C CYS A 121 5.65 14.86 -17.74
N LYS A 122 6.57 15.17 -16.80
CA LYS A 122 6.42 16.29 -15.87
C LYS A 122 6.33 17.64 -16.58
N SER A 123 7.04 17.82 -17.70
CA SER A 123 7.04 19.09 -18.45
C SER A 123 5.70 19.37 -19.16
N LYS A 124 4.91 18.33 -19.46
CA LYS A 124 3.61 18.44 -20.13
C LYS A 124 2.43 18.50 -19.15
N ALA A 125 2.67 18.35 -17.86
CA ALA A 125 1.62 18.26 -16.86
C ALA A 125 0.85 19.58 -16.72
N LYS A 126 -0.48 19.54 -16.90
CA LYS A 126 -1.36 20.67 -16.54
C LYS A 126 -1.25 20.96 -15.04
N THR A 127 -1.32 22.24 -14.69
CA THR A 127 -1.28 22.70 -13.30
C THR A 127 -2.69 22.96 -12.78
N VAL A 128 -2.99 22.46 -11.58
CA VAL A 128 -4.26 22.63 -10.88
C VAL A 128 -3.99 23.20 -9.49
N GLN A 129 -4.71 24.25 -9.12
CA GLN A 129 -4.67 24.77 -7.76
C GLN A 129 -5.77 24.14 -6.92
N LEU A 130 -5.40 23.65 -5.74
CA LEU A 130 -6.31 22.97 -4.82
C LEU A 130 -6.13 23.52 -3.41
N LYS A 131 -7.20 23.43 -2.61
CA LYS A 131 -7.15 23.72 -1.17
C LYS A 131 -7.32 22.41 -0.42
N THR A 132 -6.37 22.09 0.46
CA THR A 132 -6.47 20.89 1.28
C THR A 132 -7.52 21.10 2.37
N PRO A 133 -8.51 20.18 2.52
CA PRO A 133 -9.46 20.21 3.63
C PRO A 133 -8.88 19.54 4.89
N ALA A 134 -7.64 19.04 4.85
CA ALA A 134 -7.03 18.34 5.97
C ALA A 134 -6.81 19.31 7.15
N PRO A 135 -7.26 18.98 8.38
CA PRO A 135 -7.05 19.84 9.56
C PRO A 135 -5.58 20.06 9.90
N ARG A 136 -4.73 19.06 9.59
CA ARG A 136 -3.27 19.11 9.76
C ARG A 136 -2.62 18.67 8.45
N PRO A 137 -2.45 19.58 7.49
CA PRO A 137 -1.97 19.22 6.17
C PRO A 137 -0.47 18.92 6.20
N LEU A 138 -0.09 17.82 5.56
CA LEU A 138 1.30 17.37 5.38
C LEU A 138 1.80 17.67 3.97
N LEU A 139 0.91 17.68 2.98
CA LEU A 139 1.20 17.90 1.57
C LEU A 139 0.84 19.34 1.15
N CYS A 140 1.72 20.29 1.43
CA CYS A 140 1.57 21.69 1.01
C CYS A 140 2.53 22.06 -0.14
N GLY A 141 2.12 23.01 -0.98
CA GLY A 141 2.92 23.43 -2.13
C GLY A 141 2.74 22.53 -3.35
N SER A 142 3.80 22.37 -4.13
CA SER A 142 3.70 21.77 -5.48
C SER A 142 4.08 20.29 -5.50
N TYR A 143 3.22 19.44 -6.06
CA TYR A 143 3.47 18.01 -6.28
C TYR A 143 2.97 17.56 -7.65
N TYR A 144 3.47 16.43 -8.13
CA TYR A 144 2.93 15.72 -9.28
C TYR A 144 2.13 14.51 -8.81
N LEU A 145 0.86 14.45 -9.18
CA LEU A 145 0.05 13.25 -9.05
C LEU A 145 0.12 12.45 -10.34
N THR A 146 0.24 11.14 -10.22
CA THR A 146 0.30 10.22 -11.36
C THR A 146 -0.75 9.13 -11.24
N LYS A 147 -1.22 8.68 -12.40
CA LYS A 147 -1.97 7.43 -12.57
C LYS A 147 -1.02 6.40 -13.15
N GLU A 148 -0.84 5.29 -12.46
CA GLU A 148 0.22 4.33 -12.72
C GLU A 148 -0.32 2.92 -12.86
N ASP A 149 0.15 2.19 -13.86
CA ASP A 149 -0.10 0.76 -13.97
C ASP A 149 1.08 0.00 -13.33
N ILE A 150 0.77 -1.05 -12.57
CA ILE A 150 1.78 -1.93 -11.97
C ILE A 150 2.39 -2.79 -13.09
N VAL A 151 3.72 -2.77 -13.21
CA VAL A 151 4.39 -3.66 -14.15
C VAL A 151 4.28 -5.09 -13.64
N PRO A 152 3.75 -6.04 -14.43
CA PRO A 152 3.62 -7.42 -13.97
C PRO A 152 4.99 -8.00 -13.60
N TRP A 153 5.02 -8.79 -12.53
CA TRP A 153 6.26 -9.36 -12.00
C TRP A 153 7.08 -10.12 -13.06
N SER A 154 6.40 -10.80 -13.99
CA SER A 154 7.04 -11.50 -15.13
C SER A 154 7.91 -10.59 -16.01
N TYR A 155 7.64 -9.29 -16.03
CA TYR A 155 8.38 -8.30 -16.82
C TYR A 155 9.34 -7.44 -15.98
N SER A 156 9.41 -7.65 -14.66
CA SER A 156 10.22 -6.84 -13.74
C SER A 156 11.70 -6.76 -14.11
N LYS A 157 12.25 -7.78 -14.77
CA LYS A 157 13.66 -7.80 -15.23
C LYS A 157 13.94 -6.90 -16.43
N TYR A 158 12.91 -6.52 -17.18
CA TYR A 158 13.03 -5.76 -18.43
C TYR A 158 12.65 -4.28 -18.27
N THR A 159 12.24 -3.88 -17.08
CA THR A 159 11.89 -2.50 -16.74
C THR A 159 12.69 -2.05 -15.52
N PRO A 160 13.25 -0.83 -15.53
CA PRO A 160 13.90 -0.28 -14.35
C PRO A 160 12.88 0.14 -13.27
N SER A 161 11.62 0.32 -13.62
CA SER A 161 10.55 0.79 -12.72
C SER A 161 9.48 -0.29 -12.53
N SER A 162 8.98 -0.43 -11.30
CA SER A 162 7.83 -1.29 -10.98
C SER A 162 6.48 -0.70 -11.41
N TYR A 163 6.47 0.55 -11.86
CA TYR A 163 5.28 1.30 -12.25
C TYR A 163 5.48 1.99 -13.59
N GLN A 164 4.42 2.03 -14.40
CA GLN A 164 4.35 2.80 -15.63
C GLN A 164 3.35 3.95 -15.48
N VAL A 165 3.82 5.19 -15.62
CA VAL A 165 2.97 6.38 -15.56
C VAL A 165 2.13 6.49 -16.83
N LYS A 166 0.80 6.49 -16.68
CA LYS A 166 -0.18 6.63 -17.77
C LYS A 166 -0.71 8.04 -17.89
N SER A 167 -0.81 8.75 -16.76
CA SER A 167 -1.23 10.14 -16.75
C SER A 167 -0.62 10.90 -15.60
N ILE A 168 -0.48 12.20 -15.77
CA ILE A 168 0.14 13.10 -14.79
C ILE A 168 -0.64 14.42 -14.70
N VAL A 169 -0.58 15.03 -13.52
CA VAL A 169 -1.09 16.37 -13.25
C VAL A 169 -0.20 17.02 -12.18
N LYS A 170 0.09 18.31 -12.33
CA LYS A 170 0.78 19.10 -11.31
C LYS A 170 -0.28 19.74 -10.40
N VAL A 171 -0.23 19.47 -9.10
CA VAL A 171 -1.12 20.08 -8.12
C VAL A 171 -0.35 21.08 -7.27
N VAL A 172 -0.92 22.26 -7.09
CA VAL A 172 -0.43 23.30 -6.19
C VAL A 172 -1.40 23.41 -5.04
N ILE A 173 -0.99 22.95 -3.87
CA ILE A 173 -1.85 22.78 -2.71
C ILE A 173 -1.63 23.95 -1.75
N SER A 174 -2.69 24.74 -1.58
CA SER A 174 -2.73 25.83 -0.60
C SER A 174 -3.21 25.29 0.74
N CYS A 175 -2.38 25.43 1.77
CA CYS A 175 -2.69 25.00 3.13
C CYS A 175 -3.11 26.19 3.98
N SER A 176 -4.30 26.13 4.56
CA SER A 176 -4.68 27.06 5.62
C SER A 176 -4.10 26.53 6.92
N LYS A 177 -3.24 27.29 7.59
CA LYS A 177 -2.96 27.02 9.00
C LYS A 177 -4.21 27.40 9.78
N THR A 178 -4.82 26.42 10.45
CA THR A 178 -5.76 26.67 11.56
C THR A 178 -5.00 26.53 12.85
#